data_AF-A0A9C8NVR1-F1
#
_entry.id   AF-A0A9C8NVR1-F1
#
_cell.length_a   1.000
_cell.length_b   1.000
_cell.length_c   1.000
_cell.angle_alpha   90.00
_cell.angle_beta   90.00
_cell.angle_gamma   90.00
#
_symmetry.space_group_name_H-M   'P 1'
#
loop_
_entity.id
_entity.type
_entity.pdbx_description
1 polymer ?
#
loop_
_entity_poly.entity_id
_entity_poly.type
_entity_poly.pdbx_seq_one_letter_code
_entity_poly.pdbx_strand_id
1 'polypeptide(L)'
;MRGLGVRISYSDSTECLSFRDKGWQTMVTVKQECVEFEFFRPQAREVYVVGDFNDWQQGHTPMERLADGHWRVRLSLPGGVFRFRYHADGEWFTDYAAFGVEPGPMGVDSVLLVPEQQRALRAAA
;
A
#
# COMPACT_ATOMS: atom_id res chain seq x y z
N MET A 1 -14.92 13.59 20.18
CA MET A 1 -14.85 12.92 18.86
C MET A 1 -13.44 12.41 18.71
N ARG A 2 -13.21 11.10 18.93
CA ARG A 2 -11.86 10.51 18.86
C ARG A 2 -11.62 10.12 17.41
N GLY A 3 -10.70 10.82 16.74
CA GLY A 3 -10.24 10.46 15.40
C GLY A 3 -9.61 9.07 15.44
N LEU A 4 -10.13 8.17 14.60
CA LEU A 4 -9.51 6.88 14.33
C LEU A 4 -8.22 7.16 13.56
N GLY A 5 -7.11 7.32 14.28
CA GLY A 5 -5.79 7.41 13.65
C GLY A 5 -5.45 6.07 13.03
N VAL A 6 -5.37 6.02 11.70
CA VAL A 6 -4.85 4.87 10.97
C VAL A 6 -3.38 4.70 11.38
N ARG A 7 -3.06 3.57 12.01
CA ARG A 7 -1.69 3.27 12.42
C ARG A 7 -0.95 2.71 11.22
N ILE A 8 -0.19 3.56 10.52
CA ILE A 8 0.72 3.12 9.47
C ILE A 8 1.87 2.36 10.14
N SER A 9 1.95 1.05 9.93
CA SER A 9 3.13 0.27 10.29
C SER A 9 3.96 -0.01 9.05
N TYR A 10 5.22 0.41 9.07
CA TYR A 10 6.23 0.06 8.07
C TYR A 10 6.69 -1.38 8.33
N SER A 11 6.51 -2.28 7.36
CA SER A 11 7.04 -3.64 7.48
C SER A 11 8.49 -3.67 7.00
N ASP A 12 9.42 -3.68 7.95
CA ASP A 12 10.87 -3.78 7.70
C ASP A 12 11.31 -5.21 7.31
N SER A 13 10.35 -6.09 7.03
CA SER A 13 10.58 -7.52 6.84
C SER A 13 10.40 -7.91 5.38
N THR A 14 11.39 -8.61 4.84
CA THR A 14 11.38 -9.37 3.58
C THR A 14 10.31 -10.48 3.52
N GLU A 15 9.37 -10.53 4.48
CA GLU A 15 8.33 -11.56 4.63
C GLU A 15 7.04 -11.26 3.84
N CYS A 16 7.16 -10.67 2.64
CA CYS A 16 6.15 -10.91 1.60
C CYS A 16 6.37 -12.27 0.90
N LEU A 17 7.42 -13.01 1.28
CA LEU A 17 7.85 -14.21 0.59
C LEU A 17 6.97 -15.43 0.91
N SER A 18 6.58 -16.07 -0.20
CA SER A 18 5.85 -17.31 -0.35
C SER A 18 6.44 -18.47 0.45
N PHE A 19 5.61 -19.13 1.28
CA PHE A 19 6.00 -20.38 1.92
C PHE A 19 5.86 -21.56 0.95
N ARG A 20 6.99 -22.00 0.39
CA ARG A 20 7.22 -23.40 0.04
C ARG A 20 8.09 -24.00 1.15
N ASP A 21 7.49 -24.76 2.06
CA ASP A 21 8.18 -25.96 2.54
C ASP A 21 7.23 -27.08 3.01
N LYS A 22 7.69 -28.30 2.79
CA LYS A 22 6.99 -29.57 2.98
C LYS A 22 6.88 -29.94 4.47
N GLY A 23 5.73 -30.49 4.86
CA GLY A 23 5.67 -31.40 6.02
C GLY A 23 4.70 -31.00 7.14
N TRP A 24 3.41 -31.27 6.90
CA TRP A 24 2.35 -31.66 7.84
C TRP A 24 2.14 -30.89 9.18
N GLN A 25 0.97 -30.23 9.23
CA GLN A 25 0.16 -29.75 10.38
C GLN A 25 0.58 -28.49 11.18
N THR A 26 0.13 -27.33 10.66
CA THR A 26 -0.81 -26.45 11.36
C THR A 26 -1.77 -25.84 10.32
N MET A 27 -3.08 -25.98 10.51
CA MET A 27 -4.08 -25.62 9.48
C MET A 27 -4.44 -24.12 9.58
N VAL A 28 -4.01 -23.38 8.55
CA VAL A 28 -4.32 -21.97 8.24
C VAL A 28 -3.62 -20.93 9.14
N THR A 29 -2.50 -20.42 8.66
CA THR A 29 -1.97 -19.11 9.07
C THR A 29 -2.22 -18.13 7.93
N VAL A 30 -3.18 -17.21 8.11
CA VAL A 30 -3.37 -16.07 7.20
C VAL A 30 -2.54 -14.90 7.71
N LYS A 31 -1.42 -14.61 7.03
CA LYS A 31 -0.69 -13.35 7.09
C LYS A 31 -0.74 -12.74 5.67
N GLN A 32 -1.00 -11.46 5.38
CA GLN A 32 -1.32 -10.25 6.14
C GLN A 32 -1.86 -9.21 5.12
N GLU A 33 -2.51 -8.16 5.61
CA GLU A 33 -3.06 -7.00 4.89
C GLU A 33 -1.98 -6.08 4.25
N CYS A 34 -0.99 -6.66 3.58
CA CYS A 34 0.15 -5.94 3.01
C CYS A 34 -0.13 -5.51 1.57
N VAL A 35 -0.11 -4.20 1.33
CA VAL A 35 -0.15 -3.60 -0.01
C VAL A 35 1.26 -3.14 -0.37
N GLU A 36 1.73 -3.57 -1.53
CA GLU A 36 2.99 -3.12 -2.11
C GLU A 36 2.68 -2.07 -3.20
N PHE A 37 3.31 -0.90 -3.06
CA PHE A 37 3.28 0.14 -4.07
C PHE A 37 4.60 0.11 -4.82
N GLU A 38 4.54 0.17 -6.15
CA GLU A 38 5.72 0.28 -7.02
C GLU A 38 5.57 1.42 -8.00
N PHE A 39 6.65 2.19 -8.18
CA PHE A 39 6.64 3.36 -9.05
C PHE A 39 7.96 3.50 -9.80
N PHE A 40 7.91 3.44 -11.14
CA PHE A 40 9.11 3.57 -11.97
C PHE A 40 9.46 5.03 -12.23
N ARG A 41 10.52 5.54 -11.60
CA ARG A 41 11.10 6.87 -11.86
C ARG A 41 12.61 6.81 -11.59
N PRO A 42 13.42 6.37 -12.57
CA PRO A 42 14.84 6.13 -12.35
C PRO A 42 15.63 7.40 -12.00
N GLN A 43 15.17 8.56 -12.47
CA GLN A 43 15.82 9.86 -12.28
C GLN A 43 15.34 10.60 -11.02
N ALA A 44 14.29 10.12 -10.35
CA ALA A 44 13.81 10.74 -9.13
C ALA A 44 14.87 10.66 -8.02
N ARG A 45 14.88 11.65 -7.13
CA ARG A 45 15.76 11.68 -5.95
C ARG A 45 15.03 11.27 -4.68
N GLU A 46 13.76 11.62 -4.59
CA GLU A 46 12.85 11.21 -3.53
C GLU A 46 11.48 10.88 -4.10
N VAL A 47 10.86 9.84 -3.56
CA VAL A 47 9.51 9.43 -3.93
C VAL A 47 8.72 9.12 -2.68
N TYR A 48 7.49 9.61 -2.64
CA TYR A 48 6.52 9.33 -1.59
C TYR A 48 5.24 8.79 -2.22
N VAL A 49 4.55 7.91 -1.50
CA VAL A 49 3.15 7.61 -1.78
C VAL A 49 2.29 8.42 -0.80
N VAL A 50 1.27 9.10 -1.32
CA VAL A 50 0.45 10.04 -0.54
C VAL A 50 -1.01 9.73 -0.82
N GLY A 51 -1.83 9.59 0.23
CA GLY A 51 -3.21 9.20 0.07
C GLY A 51 -4.00 9.17 1.37
N ASP A 52 -5.18 8.58 1.31
CA ASP A 52 -6.11 8.52 2.45
C ASP A 52 -5.49 7.87 3.70
N PHE A 53 -4.60 6.91 3.52
CA PHE A 53 -3.94 6.19 4.62
C PHE A 53 -2.90 7.02 5.39
N ASN A 54 -2.46 8.17 4.85
CA ASN A 54 -1.55 9.09 5.53
C ASN A 54 -2.08 10.54 5.59
N ASP A 55 -3.41 10.69 5.56
CA ASP A 55 -4.10 11.98 5.60
C ASP A 55 -3.59 12.98 4.54
N TRP A 56 -3.14 12.47 3.39
CA TRP A 56 -2.56 13.26 2.32
C TRP A 56 -1.32 14.09 2.72
N GLN A 57 -0.61 13.67 3.77
CA GLN A 57 0.59 14.36 4.25
C GLN A 57 1.81 13.93 3.41
N GLN A 58 2.33 14.88 2.63
CA GLN A 58 3.58 14.70 1.90
C GLN A 58 4.73 14.40 2.88
N GLY A 59 5.70 13.58 2.47
CA GLY A 59 6.84 13.26 3.32
C GLY A 59 6.62 12.12 4.31
N HIS A 60 5.35 11.77 4.61
CA HIS A 60 5.04 10.83 5.68
C HIS A 60 5.21 9.36 5.30
N THR A 61 5.21 9.03 4.00
CA THR A 61 5.39 7.66 3.50
C THR A 61 6.42 7.62 2.37
N PRO A 62 7.73 7.70 2.70
CA PRO A 62 8.80 7.61 1.72
C PRO A 62 8.88 6.20 1.12
N MET A 63 9.27 6.13 -0.15
CA MET A 63 9.52 4.88 -0.86
C MET A 63 11.02 4.59 -0.93
N GLU A 64 11.36 3.31 -0.91
CA GLU A 64 12.73 2.81 -1.07
C GLU A 64 13.10 2.75 -2.56
N ARG A 65 14.26 3.28 -2.93
CA ARG A 65 14.78 3.19 -4.30
C ARG A 65 15.39 1.81 -4.55
N LEU A 66 14.90 1.11 -5.56
CA LEU A 66 15.44 -0.16 -6.04
C LEU A 66 16.51 0.06 -7.12
N ALA A 67 17.30 -0.98 -7.39
CA ALA A 67 18.45 -0.92 -8.31
C ALA A 67 18.06 -0.71 -9.79
N ASP A 68 16.85 -1.09 -10.17
CA ASP A 68 16.31 -1.05 -11.53
C ASP A 68 15.58 0.26 -11.88
N GLY A 69 15.54 1.23 -10.94
CA GLY A 69 14.85 2.50 -11.12
C GLY A 69 13.38 2.50 -10.67
N HIS A 70 12.90 1.38 -10.13
CA HIS A 70 11.65 1.33 -9.38
C HIS A 70 11.84 1.88 -7.97
N TRP A 71 10.75 2.40 -7.43
CA TRP A 71 10.59 2.77 -6.03
C TRP A 71 9.55 1.87 -5.41
N ARG A 72 9.75 1.44 -4.17
CA ARG A 72 8.83 0.50 -3.49
C ARG A 72 8.53 0.93 -2.06
N VAL A 73 7.29 0.72 -1.62
CA VAL A 73 6.95 0.70 -0.19
C VAL A 73 5.87 -0.34 0.08
N ARG A 74 5.92 -0.94 1.27
CA ARG A 74 4.91 -1.89 1.74
C ARG A 74 4.18 -1.30 2.93
N LEU A 75 2.86 -1.26 2.85
CA LEU A 75 1.98 -0.75 3.91
C LEU A 75 1.01 -1.84 4.35
N SER A 76 0.75 -1.91 5.65
CA SER A 76 -0.38 -2.69 6.17
C SER A 76 -1.64 -1.82 6.16
N LEU A 77 -2.62 -2.15 5.31
CA LEU A 77 -3.85 -1.35 5.13
C LEU A 77 -5.09 -2.23 5.35
N PRO A 78 -6.08 -1.79 6.16
CA PRO A 78 -7.29 -2.57 6.34
C PRO A 78 -8.09 -2.68 5.03
N GLY A 79 -9.03 -3.62 4.99
CA GLY A 79 -10.00 -3.70 3.89
C GLY A 79 -10.74 -2.37 3.69
N GLY A 80 -10.80 -1.90 2.45
CA GLY A 80 -11.37 -0.60 2.12
C GLY A 80 -10.98 -0.10 0.73
N VAL A 81 -11.49 1.09 0.39
CA VAL A 81 -11.13 1.82 -0.82
C VAL A 81 -10.36 3.06 -0.40
N PHE A 82 -9.18 3.26 -0.99
CA PHE A 82 -8.28 4.38 -0.69
C PHE A 82 -7.94 5.14 -1.96
N ARG A 83 -7.82 6.45 -1.85
CA ARG A 83 -7.26 7.31 -2.89
C ARG A 83 -5.80 7.59 -2.60
N PHE A 84 -4.98 7.65 -3.65
CA PHE A 84 -3.56 7.95 -3.53
C PHE A 84 -2.98 8.56 -4.80
N ARG A 85 -1.76 9.09 -4.67
CA ARG A 85 -0.85 9.48 -5.74
C ARG A 85 0.60 9.22 -5.35
N TYR A 86 1.47 9.20 -6.34
CA TYR A 86 2.90 9.33 -6.11
C TYR A 86 3.31 10.79 -6.17
N HIS A 87 4.25 11.17 -5.32
CA HIS A 87 4.90 12.47 -5.33
C HIS A 87 6.40 12.26 -5.48
N ALA A 88 7.01 12.77 -6.55
CA ALA A 88 8.44 12.63 -6.79
C ALA A 88 9.04 13.97 -7.20
N ASP A 89 10.08 14.40 -6.49
CA ASP A 89 10.83 15.65 -6.75
C ASP A 89 9.95 16.90 -6.97
N GLY A 90 8.83 17.02 -6.27
CA GLY A 90 7.90 18.16 -6.36
C GLY A 90 6.76 17.99 -7.39
N GLU A 91 6.73 16.87 -8.11
CA GLU A 91 5.71 16.56 -9.10
C GLU A 91 4.74 15.47 -8.64
N TRP A 92 3.49 15.59 -9.06
CA TRP A 92 2.42 14.64 -8.74
C TRP A 92 2.15 13.69 -9.89
N PHE A 93 2.00 12.41 -9.56
CA PHE A 93 1.76 11.36 -10.54
C PHE A 93 0.58 10.49 -10.13
N THR A 94 -0.35 10.37 -11.08
CA THR A 94 -1.47 9.42 -11.02
C THR A 94 -1.02 8.09 -11.59
N ASP A 95 -1.31 7.01 -10.88
CA ASP A 95 -1.25 5.65 -11.40
C ASP A 95 -2.56 5.33 -12.15
N TYR A 96 -2.49 5.31 -13.48
CA TYR A 96 -3.60 4.94 -14.35
C TYR A 96 -3.79 3.43 -14.50
N ALA A 97 -2.87 2.62 -13.96
CA ALA A 97 -2.98 1.17 -13.91
C ALA A 97 -3.56 0.66 -12.58
N ALA A 98 -3.88 1.55 -11.64
CA ALA A 98 -4.55 1.24 -10.38
C ALA A 98 -5.97 0.69 -10.60
N PHE A 99 -6.67 0.32 -9.52
CA PHE A 99 -8.03 -0.25 -9.59
C PHE A 99 -9.03 0.69 -10.30
N GLY A 100 -8.80 2.00 -10.18
CA GLY A 100 -9.54 3.02 -10.90
C GLY A 100 -8.90 4.38 -10.70
N VAL A 101 -9.58 5.41 -11.19
CA VAL A 101 -9.20 6.81 -10.99
C VAL A 101 -10.42 7.67 -10.71
N GLU A 102 -10.26 8.71 -9.90
CA GLU A 102 -11.33 9.63 -9.52
C GLU A 102 -10.87 11.10 -9.60
N PRO A 103 -11.75 12.07 -9.90
CA PRO A 103 -11.43 13.48 -9.76
C PRO A 103 -11.20 13.85 -8.29
N GLY A 104 -10.08 14.50 -8.00
CA GLY A 104 -9.69 15.03 -6.70
C GLY A 104 -9.30 16.52 -6.76
N PRO A 105 -9.09 17.17 -5.60
CA PRO A 105 -8.81 18.61 -5.53
C PRO A 105 -7.58 19.08 -6.32
N MET A 106 -6.61 18.18 -6.53
CA MET A 106 -5.34 18.47 -7.19
C MET A 106 -5.21 17.80 -8.58
N GLY A 107 -6.30 17.32 -9.16
CA GLY A 107 -6.31 16.58 -10.44
C GLY A 107 -6.93 15.20 -10.30
N VAL A 108 -6.43 14.19 -11.01
CA VAL A 108 -6.95 12.82 -10.93
C VAL A 108 -6.20 11.99 -9.87
N ASP A 109 -6.93 11.37 -8.95
CA ASP A 109 -6.40 10.47 -7.93
C ASP A 109 -6.51 9.01 -8.39
N SER A 110 -5.55 8.18 -7.99
CA SER A 110 -5.61 6.73 -8.17
C SER A 110 -6.44 6.09 -7.08
N VAL A 111 -7.22 5.07 -7.44
CA VAL A 111 -8.03 4.29 -6.51
C VAL A 111 -7.37 2.95 -6.25
N LEU A 112 -7.20 2.62 -4.98
CA LEU A 112 -6.74 1.35 -4.47
C LEU A 112 -7.92 0.64 -3.79
N LEU A 113 -8.25 -0.57 -4.23
CA LEU A 113 -9.18 -1.45 -3.52
C LEU A 113 -8.37 -2.49 -2.73
N VAL A 114 -8.48 -2.44 -1.40
CA VAL A 114 -8.01 -3.49 -0.51
C VAL A 114 -9.23 -4.35 -0.15
N PRO A 115 -9.32 -5.61 -0.62
CA PRO A 115 -10.46 -6.44 -0.31
C PRO A 115 -10.52 -6.75 1.18
N GLU A 116 -11.70 -6.63 1.79
CA GLU A 116 -11.92 -7.08 3.16
C GLU A 116 -11.67 -8.58 3.24
N GLN A 117 -10.75 -9.00 4.12
CA GLN A 117 -10.52 -10.42 4.31
C GLN A 117 -11.73 -11.02 5.03
N GLN A 118 -12.37 -12.01 4.40
CA GLN A 118 -13.46 -12.80 5.00
C GLN A 118 -12.94 -13.69 6.14
N ARG A 119 -12.46 -13.09 7.24
CA ARG A 119 -12.07 -13.81 8.47
C ARG A 119 -13.29 -14.23 9.30
N ALA A 120 -14.46 -13.60 9.12
CA ALA A 120 -15.65 -13.90 9.92
C ALA A 120 -16.45 -15.14 9.46
N LEU A 121 -16.38 -15.54 8.18
CA LEU A 121 -17.19 -16.66 7.67
C LEU A 121 -16.66 -18.06 8.03
N ARG A 122 -15.46 -18.16 8.64
CA ARG A 122 -14.91 -19.42 9.16
C ARG A 122 -15.01 -19.57 10.67
N ALA A 123 -15.57 -18.59 11.38
CA ALA A 123 -15.75 -18.64 12.84
C ALA A 123 -17.11 -19.23 13.28
N ALA A 124 -17.95 -19.67 12.33
CA ALA A 124 -19.30 -20.18 12.61
C ALA A 124 -19.62 -21.53 11.93
N ALA A 125 -18.61 -22.29 11.49
CA ALA A 125 -18.76 -23.66 10.99
C ALA A 125 -17.75 -24.58 11.68
#